data_AF-A0A1V4T212-F1
#
_entry.id   AF-A0A1V4T212-F1
#
_cell.length_a   1.000
_cell.length_b   1.000
_cell.length_c   1.000
_cell.angle_alpha   90.00
_cell.angle_beta   90.00
_cell.angle_gamma   90.00
#
_symmetry.space_group_name_H-M   'P 1'
#
loop_
_entity.id
_entity.type
_entity.pdbx_description
1 polymer ?
#
loop_
_entity_poly.entity_id
_entity_poly.type
_entity_poly.pdbx_seq_one_letter_code
_entity_poly.pdbx_strand_id
1 'polypeptide(L)' 'MKPRSVASPCVSICALNEKGFCIGCYRDGNEIREWNRYTEEQKQQVLNSCQRRAELDKAFL' A
#
# COMPACT_ATOMS: atom_id res chain seq x y z
N MET A 1 4.76 1.42 -26.83
CA MET A 1 4.30 2.07 -25.57
C MET A 1 4.28 1.00 -24.50
N LYS A 2 5.07 1.14 -23.42
CA LYS A 2 4.92 0.23 -22.26
C LYS A 2 3.54 0.48 -21.65
N PRO A 3 2.74 -0.55 -21.33
CA PRO A 3 1.54 -0.35 -20.52
C PRO A 3 1.96 0.37 -19.24
N ARG A 4 1.18 1.37 -18.84
CA ARG A 4 1.45 2.18 -17.64
C ARG A 4 1.23 1.30 -16.42
N SER A 5 2.29 0.60 -16.00
CA SER A 5 2.30 -0.25 -14.82
C SER A 5 1.94 0.57 -13.58
N VAL A 6 1.06 0.06 -12.74
CA VAL A 6 0.72 0.63 -11.44
C VAL A 6 1.99 0.79 -10.62
N ALA A 7 2.30 2.05 -10.28
CA ALA A 7 3.49 2.40 -9.52
C ALA A 7 3.38 1.90 -8.07
N SER A 8 4.52 1.53 -7.49
CA SER A 8 4.60 1.18 -6.07
C SER A 8 4.33 2.42 -5.21
N PRO A 9 3.47 2.33 -4.17
CA PRO A 9 3.19 3.45 -3.26
C PRO A 9 4.29 3.61 -2.18
N CYS A 10 5.38 2.85 -2.27
CA CYS A 10 6.43 2.84 -1.26
C CYS A 10 7.12 4.21 -1.16
N VAL A 11 7.16 4.77 0.05
CA VAL A 11 7.88 6.02 0.37
C VAL A 11 9.23 5.77 1.05
N SER A 12 9.78 4.56 0.89
CA SER A 12 11.05 4.12 1.50
C SER A 12 11.10 4.16 3.04
N ILE A 13 9.92 4.10 3.68
CA ILE A 13 9.79 3.89 5.12
C ILE A 13 9.41 2.43 5.34
N CYS A 14 10.25 1.68 6.06
CA CYS A 14 10.03 0.27 6.39
C CYS A 14 9.79 0.10 7.89
N ALA A 15 8.67 0.64 8.37
CA ALA A 15 8.21 0.46 9.74
C ALA A 15 6.71 0.16 9.73
N LEU A 16 6.30 -0.87 10.46
CA LEU A 16 4.90 -1.24 10.64
C LEU A 16 4.40 -0.72 11.99
N ASN A 17 3.14 -0.28 12.05
CA ASN A 17 2.47 0.04 13.31
C ASN A 17 2.02 -1.25 14.04
N GLU A 18 1.42 -1.09 15.22
CA GLU A 18 0.91 -2.20 16.03
C GLU A 18 -0.17 -3.03 15.32
N LYS A 19 -0.84 -2.46 14.32
CA LYS A 19 -1.86 -3.14 13.50
C LYS A 19 -1.25 -3.87 12.29
N GLY A 20 0.07 -3.84 12.13
CA GLY A 20 0.79 -4.50 11.03
C GLY A 20 0.77 -3.74 9.71
N PHE A 21 0.42 -2.46 9.70
CA PHE A 21 0.43 -1.62 8.50
C PHE A 21 1.63 -0.69 8.46
N CYS A 22 2.22 -0.51 7.28
CA CYS A 22 3.33 0.41 7.06
C CYS A 22 2.92 1.85 7.37
N ILE A 23 3.65 2.54 8.24
CA ILE A 23 3.34 3.92 8.65
C ILE A 23 3.52 4.95 7.52
N GLY A 24 4.20 4.56 6.42
CA GLY A 24 4.42 5.43 5.27
C GLY A 24 3.47 5.16 4.11
N CYS A 25 3.40 3.90 3.65
CA CYS A 25 2.59 3.52 2.48
C CYS A 25 1.30 2.79 2.81
N TYR A 26 1.00 2.56 4.09
CA TYR A 26 -0.20 1.91 4.61
C TYR A 26 -0.46 0.46 4.17
N ARG A 27 0.43 -0.13 3.35
CA ARG A 27 0.39 -1.56 3.02
C ARG A 27 0.67 -2.43 4.25
N ASP A 28 0.05 -3.60 4.32
CA ASP A 28 0.43 -4.64 5.27
C ASP A 28 1.64 -5.45 4.78
N GLY A 29 2.17 -6.32 5.65
CA GLY A 29 3.34 -7.14 5.35
C GLY A 29 3.17 -8.08 4.16
N ASN A 30 1.98 -8.64 3.93
CA ASN A 30 1.71 -9.54 2.81
C ASN A 30 1.63 -8.73 1.50
N GLU A 31 0.94 -7.60 1.51
CA GLU A 31 0.85 -6.68 0.37
C GLU A 31 2.24 -6.17 -0.05
N ILE A 32 3.17 -5.98 0.89
CA ILE A 32 4.56 -5.62 0.61
C ILE A 32 5.30 -6.78 -0.06
N ARG A 33 5.19 -8.01 0.49
CA ARG A 33 5.90 -9.20 0.01
C ARG A 33 5.44 -9.65 -1.36
N GLU A 34 4.13 -9.63 -1.61
CA GLU A 34 3.53 -10.14 -2.85
C GLU A 34 3.36 -9.07 -3.93
N TRP A 35 3.73 -7.80 -3.68
CA TRP A 35 3.51 -6.68 -4.61
C TRP A 35 3.94 -6.94 -6.05
N ASN A 36 5.12 -7.53 -6.24
CA ASN A 36 5.67 -7.80 -7.58
C ASN A 36 4.96 -8.96 -8.31
N ARG A 37 4.15 -9.75 -7.59
CA ARG A 37 3.37 -10.88 -8.11
C ARG A 37 1.92 -10.51 -8.40
N TYR A 38 1.45 -9.38 -7.89
CA TYR A 38 0.08 -8.93 -8.12
C TYR A 38 -0.16 -8.51 -9.56
N THR A 39 -1.37 -8.80 -10.04
CA THR A 39 -1.90 -8.22 -11.28
C THR A 39 -2.15 -6.72 -11.08
N GLU A 40 -2.36 -6.00 -12.18
CA GLU A 40 -2.63 -4.57 -12.12
C GLU A 40 -3.92 -4.26 -11.34
N GLU A 41 -4.95 -5.10 -11.48
CA GLU A 41 -6.20 -5.00 -10.74
C GLU A 41 -5.99 -5.21 -9.24
N GLN A 42 -5.19 -6.23 -8.86
CA GLN A 42 -4.83 -6.49 -7.47
C GLN A 42 -4.05 -5.32 -6.87
N LYS A 43 -3.09 -4.76 -7.62
CA LYS A 43 -2.33 -3.57 -7.19
C LYS A 43 -3.25 -2.39 -6.97
N GLN A 44 -4.21 -2.13 -7.87
CA GLN A 44 -5.20 -1.06 -7.69
C GLN A 44 -6.06 -1.26 -6.44
N GLN A 45 -6.50 -2.48 -6.18
CA GLN A 45 -7.26 -2.80 -4.95
C GLN A 45 -6.45 -2.51 -3.69
N VAL A 46 -5.17 -2.92 -3.67
CA VAL A 46 -4.25 -2.62 -2.56
C VAL A 46 -4.09 -1.12 -2.38
N LEU A 47 -3.91 -0.36 -3.46
CA LEU A 47 -3.78 1.11 -3.38
C LEU A 47 -5.04 1.76 -2.80
N ASN A 48 -6.22 1.35 -3.22
CA ASN A 48 -7.49 1.85 -2.68
C ASN A 48 -7.63 1.52 -1.18
N SER A 49 -7.23 0.32 -0.76
CA SER A 49 -7.21 -0.07 0.66
C SER A 49 -6.17 0.72 1.47
N CYS A 50 -5.00 1.01 0.91
CA CYS A 50 -3.99 1.87 1.54
C CYS A 50 -4.52 3.29 1.75
N GLN A 51 -5.17 3.86 0.74
CA GLN A 51 -5.77 5.20 0.83
C GLN A 51 -6.84 5.24 1.93
N ARG A 52 -7.75 4.27 1.96
CA ARG A 52 -8.77 4.18 3.01
C ARG A 52 -8.15 4.06 4.41
N ARG A 53 -7.11 3.22 4.57
CA ARG A 53 -6.37 3.10 5.85
C ARG A 53 -5.75 4.44 6.26
N ALA A 54 -5.16 5.17 5.31
CA ALA A 54 -4.57 6.48 5.57
C ALA A 54 -5.61 7.55 5.95
N GLU A 55 -6.78 7.55 5.30
CA GLU A 55 -7.88 8.44 5.63
C GLU A 55 -8.41 8.18 7.05
N LEU A 56 -8.60 6.90 7.41
CA LEU A 56 -9.02 6.51 8.75
C LEU A 56 -7.98 6.92 9.80
N ASP A 57 -6.69 6.71 9.53
CA ASP A 57 -5.60 7.09 10.44
C ASP A 57 -5.56 8.61 10.70
N LYS A 58 -5.77 9.41 9.65
CA LYS A 58 -5.84 10.88 9.75
C LYS A 58 -7.13 11.39 10.42
N ALA A 59 -8.22 10.65 10.35
CA ALA A 59 -9.49 11.06 10.96
C ALA A 59 -9.48 11.02 12.50
N PHE A 60 -8.45 10.43 13.11
CA PHE A 60 -8.23 10.39 14.56
C PHE A 60 -7.14 11.37 15.05
N LEU A 61 -6.59 12.22 14.16
CA LEU A 61 -5.76 13.38 14.50
C LEU A 61 -6.60 14.66 14.46
#